data_AF-A0A977L373-F1
#
_entry.id   AF-A0A977L373-F1
#
_cell.length_a   1.000
_cell.length_b   1.000
_cell.length_c   1.000
_cell.angle_alpha   90.00
_cell.angle_beta   90.00
_cell.angle_gamma   90.00
#
_symmetry.space_group_name_H-M   'P 1'
#
loop_
_entity.id
_entity.type
_entity.pdbx_description
1 polymer ?
#
loop_
_entity_poly.entity_id
_entity_poly.type
_entity_poly.pdbx_seq_one_letter_code
_entity_poly.pdbx_strand_id
1 'polypeptide(L)'
;MYGRDFRVISRWEPTSQRCSSCGQIGGKKELSVREWTCLFCGKTHDRDVNAARNIKVAGGLSETQNGHGGRRKSSLLVASDEVSTHLLPIQLSLFR
;
A
#
# COMPACT_ATOMS: atom_id res chain seq x y z
N MET A 1 -38.26 4.79 0.08
CA MET A 1 -36.99 4.68 0.81
C MET A 1 -36.00 3.93 -0.07
N TYR A 2 -34.90 4.56 -0.49
CA TYR A 2 -33.89 3.90 -1.34
C TYR A 2 -33.14 2.87 -0.50
N GLY A 3 -33.25 1.58 -0.82
CA GLY A 3 -32.58 0.49 -0.11
C GLY A 3 -31.07 0.51 -0.31
N ARG A 4 -30.37 1.36 0.46
CA ARG A 4 -28.91 1.48 0.42
C ARG A 4 -28.30 0.69 1.57
N ASP A 5 -27.23 -0.05 1.25
CA ASP A 5 -26.43 -0.77 2.24
C ASP A 5 -25.43 0.19 2.90
N PHE A 6 -25.33 0.12 4.22
CA PHE A 6 -24.42 0.94 5.03
C PHE A 6 -23.55 0.03 5.88
N ARG A 7 -22.24 0.20 5.74
CA ARG A 7 -21.23 -0.61 6.45
C ARG A 7 -20.24 0.29 7.16
N VAL A 8 -19.90 -0.08 8.39
CA VAL A 8 -18.91 0.62 9.22
C VAL A 8 -17.62 -0.20 9.22
N ILE A 9 -16.50 0.46 8.92
CA ILE A 9 -15.16 -0.14 9.02
C ILE A 9 -14.50 0.23 10.36
N SER A 10 -13.40 -0.45 10.69
CA SER A 10 -12.68 -0.17 11.93
C SER A 10 -12.14 1.28 11.97
N ARG A 11 -12.18 1.91 13.14
CA ARG A 11 -11.69 3.28 13.33
C ARG A 11 -10.18 3.42 13.14
N TRP A 12 -9.45 2.32 13.29
CA TRP A 12 -7.99 2.27 13.24
C TRP A 12 -7.47 1.76 11.90
N GLU A 13 -8.36 1.59 10.91
CA GLU A 13 -7.97 1.16 9.57
C GLU A 13 -7.03 2.20 8.94
N PRO A 14 -5.81 1.81 8.51
CA PRO A 14 -4.79 2.75 8.02
C PRO A 14 -5.06 3.20 6.57
N THR A 15 -6.27 3.68 6.28
CA THR A 15 -6.77 3.98 4.93
C THR A 15 -5.98 5.07 4.21
N SER A 16 -5.45 6.06 4.92
CA SER A 16 -4.62 7.13 4.34
C SER A 16 -3.14 6.74 4.21
N GLN A 17 -2.70 5.67 4.87
CA GLN A 17 -1.29 5.23 4.92
C GLN A 17 -1.04 4.02 4.02
N ARG A 18 -2.06 3.20 3.77
CA ARG A 18 -2.01 2.05 2.86
C ARG A 18 -2.04 2.51 1.41
N CYS A 19 -1.14 2.00 0.59
CA CYS A 19 -1.24 2.14 -0.86
C CYS A 19 -2.43 1.34 -1.38
N SER A 20 -3.38 2.01 -2.04
CA SER A 20 -4.54 1.34 -2.67
C SER A 20 -4.19 0.52 -3.90
N SER A 21 -2.95 0.55 -4.37
CA SER A 21 -2.49 -0.25 -5.52
C SER A 21 -1.77 -1.53 -5.12
N CYS A 22 -0.94 -1.50 -4.09
CA CYS A 22 -0.11 -2.64 -3.70
C CYS A 22 -0.29 -3.09 -2.24
N GLY A 23 -1.14 -2.42 -1.47
CA GLY A 23 -1.51 -2.82 -0.10
C GLY A 23 -0.47 -2.50 0.97
N GLN A 24 0.74 -2.08 0.58
CA GLN A 24 1.81 -1.74 1.53
C GLN A 24 1.49 -0.48 2.32
N ILE A 25 1.83 -0.50 3.61
CA ILE A 25 1.64 0.63 4.53
C ILE A 25 2.88 1.50 4.45
N GLY A 26 2.75 2.69 3.86
CA GLY A 26 3.86 3.64 3.67
C GLY A 26 4.11 4.57 4.85
N GLY A 27 3.58 4.25 6.03
CA GLY A 27 3.71 5.05 7.25
C GLY A 27 2.83 6.30 7.31
N LYS A 28 2.95 7.03 8.43
CA LYS A 28 2.21 8.26 8.69
C LYS A 28 2.69 9.36 7.75
N LYS A 29 1.73 10.09 7.18
CA LYS A 29 1.97 11.25 6.31
C LYS A 29 1.50 12.50 7.05
N GLU A 30 2.20 13.61 6.85
CA GLU A 30 1.74 14.89 7.35
C GLU A 30 0.43 15.32 6.69
N LEU A 31 -0.38 16.08 7.42
CA LEU A 31 -1.68 16.56 6.94
C LEU A 31 -1.54 17.54 5.77
N SER A 32 -0.37 18.14 5.58
CA SER A 32 -0.02 19.00 4.43
C SER A 32 0.19 18.20 3.14
N VAL A 33 0.59 16.93 3.23
CA VAL A 33 0.90 16.09 2.07
C VAL A 33 -0.40 15.60 1.43
N ARG A 34 -0.73 16.19 0.27
CA ARG A 34 -1.89 15.82 -0.55
C ARG A 34 -1.57 14.72 -1.53
N GLU A 35 -0.38 14.77 -2.13
CA GLU A 35 0.07 13.79 -3.10
C GLU A 35 1.34 13.11 -2.62
N TRP A 36 1.46 11.80 -2.87
CA TRP A 36 2.67 11.06 -2.54
C TRP A 36 2.88 9.90 -3.50
N THR A 37 4.14 9.55 -3.72
CA THR A 37 4.52 8.38 -4.51
C THR A 37 4.80 7.20 -3.59
N CYS A 38 4.17 6.06 -3.89
CA CYS A 38 4.40 4.82 -3.14
C CYS A 38 5.82 4.32 -3.38
N LEU A 39 6.59 4.16 -2.30
CA LEU A 39 7.97 3.65 -2.38
C LEU A 39 8.05 2.17 -2.78
N PHE A 40 6.94 1.43 -2.68
CA PHE A 40 6.90 -0.02 -2.97
C PHE A 40 6.50 -0.33 -4.42
N CYS A 41 5.64 0.49 -5.04
CA CYS A 41 5.13 0.23 -6.39
C CYS A 41 5.28 1.42 -7.35
N GLY A 42 5.82 2.55 -6.88
CA GLY A 42 6.04 3.74 -7.70
C GLY A 42 4.77 4.51 -8.08
N LYS A 43 3.57 4.08 -7.67
CA LYS A 43 2.33 4.79 -8.02
C LYS A 43 2.16 6.07 -7.20
N THR A 44 1.87 7.17 -7.89
CA THR A 44 1.48 8.43 -7.25
C THR A 44 -0.01 8.42 -6.88
N HIS A 45 -0.31 8.93 -5.69
CA HIS A 45 -1.63 8.94 -5.10
C HIS A 45 -1.97 10.32 -4.57
N ASP A 46 -3.18 10.80 -4.89
CA ASP A 46 -3.89 11.74 -4.02
C ASP A 46 -4.33 11.01 -2.74
N ARG A 47 -4.10 11.63 -1.59
CA ARG A 47 -4.33 11.06 -0.27
C ARG A 47 -5.78 10.71 -0.02
N ASP A 48 -6.71 11.58 -0.41
CA ASP A 48 -8.13 11.46 -0.07
C ASP A 48 -8.79 10.44 -1.02
N VAL A 49 -8.43 10.46 -2.30
CA VAL A 49 -8.83 9.44 -3.29
C VAL A 49 -8.28 8.06 -2.92
N ASN A 50 -7.03 7.99 -2.44
CA ASN A 50 -6.44 6.75 -1.95
C ASN A 50 -7.19 6.21 -0.72
N ALA A 51 -7.49 7.08 0.25
CA ALA A 51 -8.25 6.71 1.44
C ALA A 51 -9.65 6.20 1.09
N ALA A 52 -10.37 6.88 0.18
CA ALA A 52 -11.69 6.46 -0.29
C ALA A 52 -11.67 5.05 -0.93
N ARG A 53 -10.66 4.76 -1.77
CA ARG A 53 -10.46 3.41 -2.32
C ARG A 53 -10.24 2.37 -1.23
N ASN A 54 -9.39 2.67 -0.25
CA ASN A 54 -9.12 1.75 0.85
C ASN A 54 -10.35 1.53 1.75
N ILE A 55 -11.18 2.55 1.98
CA ILE A 55 -12.45 2.42 2.73
C ILE A 55 -13.42 1.50 1.98
N LYS A 56 -13.56 1.67 0.66
CA LYS A 56 -14.42 0.81 -0.17
C LYS A 56 -13.97 -0.66 -0.10
N VAL A 57 -12.66 -0.91 -0.13
CA VAL A 57 -12.08 -2.25 0.01
C VAL A 57 -12.33 -2.82 1.41
N ALA A 58 -12.04 -2.04 2.46
CA ALA A 58 -12.27 -2.46 3.85
C ALA A 58 -13.74 -2.76 4.15
N GLY A 59 -14.67 -2.06 3.48
CA GLY A 59 -16.12 -2.34 3.54
C GLY A 59 -16.58 -3.56 2.74
N GLY A 60 -15.66 -4.30 2.11
CA GLY A 60 -15.96 -5.50 1.32
C GLY A 60 -16.71 -5.21 0.01
N LEU A 61 -16.55 -4.01 -0.56
CA LEU A 61 -17.25 -3.57 -1.78
C LEU A 61 -16.33 -3.59 -3.03
N SER A 62 -15.13 -4.16 -2.93
CA SER A 62 -14.17 -4.19 -4.04
C SER A 62 -13.20 -5.37 -3.94
N GLU A 63 -13.05 -6.12 -5.03
CA GLU A 63 -11.96 -7.08 -5.22
C GLU A 63 -10.71 -6.33 -5.70
N THR A 64 -9.96 -5.73 -4.79
CA THR A 64 -8.62 -5.20 -5.12
C THR A 64 -7.53 -6.20 -4.77
N GLN A 65 -6.39 -6.11 -5.45
CA GLN A 65 -5.15 -6.82 -5.10
C GLN A 65 -4.68 -6.61 -3.64
N ASN A 66 -5.19 -5.60 -2.93
CA ASN A 66 -4.91 -5.38 -1.50
C ASN A 66 -5.66 -6.35 -0.58
N GLY A 67 -6.56 -7.17 -1.12
CA GLY A 67 -7.20 -8.28 -0.42
C GLY A 67 -6.22 -9.43 -0.25
N HIS A 68 -5.14 -9.23 0.49
CA HIS A 68 -4.40 -10.34 1.05
C HIS A 68 -5.25 -10.99 2.13
N GLY A 69 -6.16 -11.86 1.69
CA GLY A 69 -6.83 -12.84 2.51
C GLY A 69 -5.80 -13.61 3.34
N GLY A 70 -6.21 -13.96 4.55
CA GLY A 70 -5.36 -14.53 5.59
C GLY A 70 -4.35 -15.55 5.10
N ARG A 71 -3.12 -15.35 5.58
CA ARG A 71 -1.98 -16.27 5.58
C ARG A 71 -2.42 -17.75 5.58
N ARG A 72 -2.26 -18.44 4.45
CA ARG A 72 -2.07 -19.90 4.48
C ARG A 72 -0.59 -20.12 4.77
N LYS A 73 -0.26 -20.90 5.81
CA LYS A 73 1.11 -21.38 6.02
C LYS A 73 1.44 -22.32 4.86
N SER A 74 2.07 -21.83 3.80
CA SER A 74 2.75 -22.70 2.85
C SER A 74 4.14 -22.98 3.41
N SER A 75 4.41 -24.26 3.66
CA SER A 75 5.68 -24.80 4.10
C SER A 75 6.84 -24.23 3.28
N LEU A 76 7.86 -23.77 3.99
CA LEU A 76 9.16 -23.45 3.45
C LEU A 76 9.70 -24.66 2.67
N LEU A 77 9.95 -24.48 1.37
CA LEU A 77 11.02 -25.16 0.66
C LEU A 77 11.81 -24.05 -0.01
N VAL A 78 12.91 -23.66 0.62
CA VAL A 78 13.92 -22.78 0.04
C VAL A 78 14.81 -23.66 -0.81
N ALA A 79 14.72 -23.53 -2.13
CA ALA A 79 15.78 -23.93 -3.04
C ALA A 79 16.47 -22.65 -3.51
N SER A 80 17.77 -22.58 -3.24
CA SER A 80 18.68 -21.51 -3.66
C SER A 80 18.75 -21.44 -5.17
N ASP A 81 18.84 -20.23 -5.73
CA ASP A 81 19.70 -19.95 -6.88
C ASP A 81 19.96 -18.43 -6.98
N GLU A 82 21.24 -18.10 -7.05
CA GLU A 82 21.86 -16.78 -7.00
C GLU A 82 21.67 -16.02 -8.32
N VAL A 83 21.19 -14.77 -8.32
CA VAL A 83 21.39 -13.84 -9.46
C VAL A 83 21.71 -12.42 -8.98
N SER A 84 23.02 -12.15 -9.00
CA SER A 84 23.68 -10.94 -9.49
C SER A 84 23.28 -9.58 -8.91
N THR A 85 24.08 -9.17 -7.92
CA THR A 85 24.32 -7.79 -7.50
C THR A 85 24.95 -6.96 -8.63
N HIS A 86 24.17 -6.07 -9.24
CA HIS A 86 24.71 -4.90 -9.94
C HIS A 86 24.03 -3.62 -9.42
N LEU A 87 24.48 -3.17 -8.25
CA LEU A 87 24.24 -1.82 -7.77
C LEU A 87 25.32 -0.92 -8.39
N LEU A 88 24.92 -0.03 -9.29
CA LEU A 88 25.80 0.99 -9.86
C LEU A 88 26.21 1.99 -8.75
N PRO A 89 27.50 2.32 -8.60
CA PRO A 89 27.97 3.25 -7.59
C PRO A 89 27.74 4.69 -8.07
N ILE A 90 26.79 5.41 -7.45
CA ILE A 90 26.78 6.87 -7.56
C ILE A 90 27.61 7.40 -6.38
N GLN A 91 28.86 7.76 -6.67
CA GLN A 91 29.70 8.56 -5.78
C GLN A 91 29.02 9.91 -5.54
N LEU A 92 28.51 10.11 -4.32
CA LEU A 92 28.11 11.42 -3.83
C LEU A 92 29.38 12.18 -3.43
N SER A 93 30.00 12.88 -4.38
CA SER A 93 31.03 13.86 -4.09
C SER A 93 30.39 15.23 -3.84
N LEU A 94 30.87 15.89 -2.79
CA LEU A 94 30.83 17.34 -2.55
C LEU A 94 29.55 17.92 -1.93
N PHE A 95 29.44 17.74 -0.60
CA PHE A 95 29.15 18.90 0.24
C PHE A 95 30.39 19.80 0.24
N ARG A 96 30.23 21.03 -0.25
CA ARG A 96 31.09 22.19 0.08
C ARG A 96 30.21 23.24 0.75
#